data_AF-A0A2D9RES0-F1
#
_entry.id   AF-A0A2D9RES0-F1
#
_cell.length_a   1.000
_cell.length_b   1.000
_cell.length_c   1.000
_cell.angle_alpha   90.00
_cell.angle_beta   90.00
_cell.angle_gamma   90.00
#
_symmetry.space_group_name_H-M   'P 1'
#
loop_
_entity.id
_entity.type
_entity.pdbx_description
1 polymer ?
#
loop_
_entity_poly.entity_id
_entity_poly.type
_entity_poly.pdbx_seq_one_letter_code
_entity_poly.pdbx_strand_id
1 'polypeptide(L)'
;MTEITKSFDSLPPAIQRFVLQWGDMGTQWGVNRSVAQIHALLYVSEEPLTAEDISNVLGIARSNVSNSIKELLGWKIIQRQPVPGDRRDHFIAQTDVWDVAMKIAAVRKSREIDPAIETLKFCLEQAETDTRISKAQKQRLEAMFDFTSTMDRWYGQMLKVPTGVLLRLIRMGDKIVSIAGFGSKSGTKEKT
;
A
#
# COMPACT_ATOMS: atom_id res chain seq x y z
N MET A 1 27.22 -6.84 27.73
CA MET A 1 27.73 -5.55 27.20
C MET A 1 26.50 -4.80 26.73
N THR A 2 26.21 -3.66 27.35
CA THR A 2 24.95 -2.88 27.37
C THR A 2 24.08 -2.96 26.10
N GLU A 3 22.91 -3.62 26.19
CA GLU A 3 21.78 -3.36 25.31
C GLU A 3 21.33 -1.92 25.55
N ILE A 4 21.77 -0.99 24.70
CA ILE A 4 21.12 0.31 24.59
C ILE A 4 19.79 0.01 23.92
N THR A 5 18.73 -0.21 24.71
CA THR A 5 17.37 -0.21 24.20
C THR A 5 17.14 1.13 23.52
N LYS A 6 17.21 1.17 22.18
CA LYS A 6 17.02 2.41 21.43
C LYS A 6 15.59 2.90 21.71
N SER A 7 15.46 4.04 22.37
CA SER A 7 14.18 4.73 22.51
C SER A 7 13.88 5.53 21.25
N PHE A 8 12.62 5.90 21.02
CA PHE A 8 12.25 6.74 19.87
C PHE A 8 13.11 8.02 19.76
N ASP A 9 13.35 8.66 20.90
CA ASP A 9 14.09 9.93 21.00
C ASP A 9 15.57 9.80 20.60
N SER A 10 16.11 8.57 20.62
CA SER A 10 17.49 8.30 20.18
C SER A 10 17.64 8.22 18.66
N LEU A 11 16.53 8.14 17.90
CA LEU A 11 16.57 8.13 16.44
C LEU A 11 16.90 9.53 15.90
N PRO A 12 17.57 9.65 14.74
CA PRO A 12 17.77 10.94 14.10
C PRO A 12 16.43 11.65 13.82
N PRO A 13 16.34 13.00 13.96
CA PRO A 13 15.07 13.73 13.80
C PRO A 13 14.36 13.49 12.46
N ALA A 14 15.11 13.32 11.37
CA ALA A 14 14.54 13.00 10.06
C ALA A 14 13.83 11.63 10.04
N ILE A 15 14.39 10.63 10.73
CA ILE A 15 13.83 9.30 10.86
C ILE A 15 12.58 9.32 11.75
N GLN A 16 12.64 10.01 12.88
CA GLN A 16 11.47 10.19 13.75
C GLN A 16 10.30 10.80 12.95
N ARG A 17 10.57 11.88 12.21
CA ARG A 17 9.58 12.55 11.37
C ARG A 17 9.04 11.62 10.29
N PHE A 18 9.90 10.87 9.61
CA PHE A 18 9.47 9.90 8.61
C PHE A 18 8.53 8.85 9.21
N VAL A 19 8.90 8.22 10.33
CA VAL A 19 8.08 7.19 10.99
C VAL A 19 6.71 7.76 11.39
N LEU A 20 6.68 8.94 12.02
CA LEU A 20 5.43 9.57 12.44
C LEU A 20 4.53 9.91 11.24
N GLN A 21 5.07 10.61 10.24
CA GLN A 21 4.32 11.08 9.08
C GLN A 21 3.89 9.94 8.16
N TRP A 22 4.71 8.90 8.02
CA TRP A 22 4.31 7.69 7.31
C TRP A 22 3.14 6.98 8.02
N GLY A 23 3.16 6.98 9.35
CA GLY A 23 2.03 6.56 10.17
C GLY A 23 0.74 7.35 9.90
N ASP A 24 0.84 8.67 9.85
CA ASP A 24 -0.27 9.58 9.54
C ASP A 24 -0.79 9.37 8.11
N MET A 25 0.10 9.15 7.14
CA MET A 25 -0.29 8.92 5.75
C MET A 25 -0.97 7.55 5.58
N GLY A 26 -0.50 6.52 6.28
CA GLY A 26 -1.09 5.19 6.23
C GLY A 26 -2.59 5.19 6.54
N THR A 27 -3.02 5.97 7.54
CA THR A 27 -4.45 6.06 7.92
C THR A 27 -5.31 6.68 6.82
N GLN A 28 -4.78 7.64 6.06
CA GLN A 28 -5.47 8.23 4.91
C GLN A 28 -5.69 7.23 3.78
N TRP A 29 -4.85 6.20 3.69
CA TRP A 29 -4.96 5.13 2.69
C TRP A 29 -5.66 3.87 3.23
N GLY A 30 -6.28 3.95 4.41
CA GLY A 30 -7.02 2.83 5.01
C GLY A 30 -6.14 1.80 5.73
N VAL A 31 -4.88 2.13 6.01
CA VAL A 31 -3.94 1.27 6.77
C VAL A 31 -3.87 1.75 8.22
N ASN A 32 -3.84 0.82 9.17
CA ASN A 32 -3.70 1.18 10.59
C ASN A 32 -2.39 1.96 10.83
N ARG A 33 -2.47 3.02 11.66
CA ARG A 33 -1.31 3.87 12.00
C ARG A 33 -0.11 3.06 12.48
N SER A 34 -0.32 2.13 13.41
CA SER A 34 0.76 1.32 14.00
C SER A 34 1.39 0.40 12.97
N VAL A 35 0.60 -0.19 12.07
CA VAL A 35 1.09 -1.00 10.95
C VAL A 35 2.03 -0.18 10.07
N ALA A 36 1.62 1.04 9.71
CA ALA A 36 2.43 1.94 8.90
C ALA A 36 3.70 2.38 9.64
N GLN A 37 3.61 2.76 10.92
CA GLN A 37 4.79 3.18 11.71
C GLN A 37 5.80 2.03 11.89
N ILE A 38 5.33 0.81 12.14
CA ILE A 38 6.20 -0.37 12.28
C ILE A 38 6.89 -0.68 10.96
N HIS A 39 6.17 -0.61 9.84
CA HIS A 39 6.78 -0.75 8.52
C HIS A 39 7.83 0.34 8.27
N ALA A 40 7.52 1.60 8.57
CA ALA A 40 8.45 2.71 8.39
C ALA A 40 9.72 2.53 9.22
N LEU A 41 9.60 2.10 10.48
CA LEU A 41 10.75 1.80 11.32
C LEU A 41 11.60 0.67 10.73
N LEU A 42 10.98 -0.45 10.35
CA LEU A 42 11.69 -1.59 9.75
C LEU A 42 12.32 -1.23 8.41
N TYR A 43 11.70 -0.35 7.62
CA TYR A 43 12.20 0.11 6.32
C TYR A 43 13.50 0.89 6.40
N VAL A 44 13.67 1.69 7.46
CA VAL A 44 14.87 2.51 7.69
C VAL A 44 15.86 1.87 8.66
N SER A 45 15.56 0.68 9.19
CA SER A 45 16.44 -0.04 10.11
C SER A 45 17.51 -0.80 9.32
N GLU A 46 18.76 -0.59 9.68
CA GLU A 46 19.91 -1.31 9.08
C GLU A 46 20.01 -2.74 9.59
N GLU A 47 19.56 -2.98 10.83
CA GLU A 47 19.63 -4.28 11.52
C GLU A 47 18.23 -4.88 11.69
N PRO A 48 18.09 -6.22 11.66
CA PRO A 48 16.84 -6.90 11.99
C PRO A 48 16.36 -6.55 13.40
N LEU A 49 15.06 -6.26 13.54
CA LEU A 49 14.47 -5.91 14.84
C LEU A 49 13.55 -7.02 15.35
N THR A 50 13.57 -7.29 16.65
CA THR A 50 12.57 -8.14 17.29
C THR A 50 11.26 -7.38 17.53
N ALA A 51 10.18 -8.10 17.85
CA ALA A 51 8.93 -7.46 18.29
C ALA A 51 9.11 -6.63 19.58
N GLU A 52 10.05 -7.00 20.44
CA GLU A 52 10.37 -6.25 21.66
C GLU A 52 11.09 -4.94 21.33
N ASP A 53 12.06 -4.97 20.41
CA ASP A 53 12.75 -3.76 19.94
C ASP A 53 11.75 -2.77 19.32
N ILE A 54 10.86 -3.26 18.44
CA ILE A 54 9.83 -2.44 17.81
C ILE A 54 8.90 -1.81 18.88
N SER A 55 8.48 -2.60 19.86
CA SER A 55 7.62 -2.14 20.96
C SER A 55 8.31 -1.04 21.78
N ASN A 56 9.58 -1.24 22.12
CA ASN A 56 10.37 -0.31 22.90
C ASN A 56 10.66 0.99 22.14
N VAL A 57 11.08 0.88 20.87
CA VAL A 57 11.41 2.04 20.02
C VAL A 57 10.17 2.88 19.77
N LEU A 58 9.02 2.29 19.46
CA LEU A 58 7.82 3.05 19.08
C LEU A 58 6.89 3.37 20.25
N GLY A 59 7.13 2.83 21.44
CA GLY A 59 6.22 2.95 22.58
C GLY A 59 4.85 2.29 22.33
N ILE A 60 4.78 1.31 21.42
CA ILE A 60 3.54 0.61 21.06
C ILE A 60 3.41 -0.65 21.91
N ALA A 61 2.21 -0.90 22.44
CA ALA A 61 1.92 -2.11 23.22
C ALA A 61 2.24 -3.40 22.44
N ARG A 62 2.84 -4.40 23.10
CA ARG A 62 3.28 -5.67 22.49
C ARG A 62 2.18 -6.38 21.70
N SER A 63 0.94 -6.37 22.20
CA SER A 63 -0.20 -6.98 21.49
C SER A 63 -0.49 -6.31 20.14
N ASN A 64 -0.38 -4.98 20.08
CA ASN A 64 -0.56 -4.22 18.84
C ASN A 64 0.63 -4.43 17.88
N VAL A 65 1.87 -4.50 18.41
CA VAL A 65 3.05 -4.87 17.60
C VAL A 65 2.87 -6.25 16.96
N SER A 66 2.47 -7.27 17.73
CA SER A 66 2.25 -8.62 17.22
C SER A 66 1.18 -8.67 16.12
N ASN A 67 0.06 -7.98 16.31
CA ASN A 67 -1.00 -7.90 15.30
C ASN A 67 -0.52 -7.18 14.03
N SER A 68 0.21 -6.08 14.20
CA SER A 68 0.75 -5.29 13.09
C SER A 68 1.79 -6.08 12.30
N ILE A 69 2.68 -6.82 12.96
CA ILE A 69 3.65 -7.72 12.32
C ILE A 69 2.92 -8.80 11.52
N LYS A 70 1.89 -9.43 12.09
CA LYS A 70 1.09 -10.44 11.38
C LYS A 70 0.45 -9.86 10.13
N GLU A 71 -0.07 -8.65 10.22
CA GLU A 71 -0.63 -7.94 9.07
C GLU A 71 0.45 -7.67 8.01
N LEU A 72 1.57 -7.06 8.37
CA LEU A 72 2.69 -6.75 7.45
C LEU A 72 3.26 -8.00 6.77
N LEU A 73 3.35 -9.12 7.48
CA LEU A 73 3.73 -10.42 6.91
C LEU A 73 2.68 -10.92 5.91
N GLY A 74 1.39 -10.72 6.20
CA GLY A 74 0.29 -11.02 5.28
C GLY A 74 0.35 -10.18 4.00
N TRP A 75 0.77 -8.92 4.10
CA TRP A 75 1.09 -8.05 2.96
C TRP A 75 2.40 -8.43 2.25
N LYS A 76 3.22 -9.31 2.84
CA LYS A 76 4.54 -9.74 2.36
C LYS A 76 5.56 -8.60 2.19
N ILE A 77 5.35 -7.50 2.89
CA ILE A 77 6.22 -6.31 2.85
C ILE A 77 7.24 -6.30 4.00
N ILE A 78 7.14 -7.26 4.91
CA ILE A 78 8.21 -7.64 5.84
C ILE A 78 8.43 -9.15 5.77
N GLN A 79 9.55 -9.62 6.32
CA GLN A 79 9.85 -11.04 6.47
C GLN A 79 10.60 -11.32 7.77
N ARG A 80 10.57 -12.58 8.19
CA ARG A 80 11.37 -13.06 9.32
C ARG A 80 12.79 -13.30 8.86
N GLN A 81 13.77 -12.81 9.61
CA GLN A 81 15.19 -12.99 9.36
C GLN A 81 15.81 -13.79 10.51
N PRO A 82 16.35 -15.00 10.26
CA PRO A 82 17.11 -15.72 11.29
C PRO A 82 18.39 -14.96 11.64
N VAL A 83 18.66 -14.84 12.94
CA VAL A 83 19.90 -14.25 13.48
C VAL A 83 20.66 -15.35 14.23
N PRO A 84 21.91 -15.67 13.85
CA PRO A 84 22.68 -16.73 14.49
C PRO A 84 22.84 -16.54 16.00
N GLY A 85 22.55 -17.57 16.77
CA GLY A 85 22.67 -17.55 18.23
C GLY A 85 21.50 -16.88 18.97
N ASP A 86 20.59 -16.23 18.25
CA ASP A 86 19.36 -15.68 18.83
C ASP A 86 18.14 -16.51 18.39
N ARG A 87 17.33 -16.90 19.37
CA ARG A 87 16.12 -17.71 19.15
C ARG A 87 14.87 -16.86 18.91
N ARG A 88 14.97 -15.54 19.11
CA ARG A 88 13.87 -14.60 18.88
C ARG A 88 13.62 -14.39 17.39
N ASP A 89 12.38 -14.12 17.07
CA ASP A 89 12.00 -13.70 15.73
C ASP A 89 12.47 -12.27 15.48
N HIS A 90 13.28 -12.10 14.44
CA HIS A 90 13.67 -10.78 13.93
C HIS A 90 12.98 -10.51 12.61
N PHE A 91 12.72 -9.24 12.34
CA PHE A 91 11.98 -8.80 11.17
C PHE A 91 12.78 -7.77 10.39
N ILE A 92 12.69 -7.86 9.07
CA ILE A 92 13.22 -6.87 8.12
C ILE A 92 12.13 -6.49 7.13
N ALA A 93 12.16 -5.26 6.63
CA ALA A 93 11.25 -4.80 5.59
C ALA A 93 11.81 -5.08 4.18
N GLN A 94 10.90 -5.13 3.19
CA GLN A 94 11.30 -4.96 1.80
C GLN A 94 11.67 -3.48 1.58
N THR A 95 12.88 -3.23 1.08
CA THR A 95 13.40 -1.87 0.89
C THR A 95 13.18 -1.33 -0.52
N ASP A 96 12.94 -2.21 -1.50
CA ASP A 96 12.48 -1.80 -2.83
C ASP A 96 11.03 -1.29 -2.75
N VAL A 97 10.86 0.03 -2.88
CA VAL A 97 9.56 0.72 -2.82
C VAL A 97 8.61 0.24 -3.92
N TRP A 98 9.14 -0.14 -5.08
CA TRP A 98 8.31 -0.63 -6.17
C TRP A 98 7.73 -2.01 -5.84
N ASP A 99 8.55 -2.90 -5.28
CA ASP A 99 8.08 -4.19 -4.80
C ASP A 99 7.04 -4.04 -3.70
N VAL A 100 7.25 -3.12 -2.75
CA VAL A 100 6.27 -2.82 -1.70
C VAL A 100 4.94 -2.38 -2.33
N ALA A 101 4.97 -1.44 -3.27
CA ALA A 101 3.78 -0.95 -3.96
C ALA A 101 3.05 -2.07 -4.73
N MET A 102 3.77 -2.92 -5.46
CA MET A 102 3.18 -4.02 -6.22
C MET A 102 2.56 -5.09 -5.31
N LYS A 103 3.20 -5.40 -4.17
CA LYS A 103 2.66 -6.34 -3.18
C LYS A 103 1.38 -5.81 -2.54
N ILE A 104 1.36 -4.53 -2.17
CA ILE A 104 0.15 -3.88 -1.63
C ILE A 104 -0.97 -3.92 -2.67
N ALA A 105 -0.69 -3.54 -3.92
CA ALA A 105 -1.69 -3.55 -4.98
C ALA A 105 -2.26 -4.96 -5.24
N ALA A 106 -1.42 -6.01 -5.15
CA ALA A 106 -1.86 -7.39 -5.33
C ALA A 106 -2.83 -7.84 -4.23
N VAL A 107 -2.52 -7.52 -2.98
CA VAL A 107 -3.39 -7.87 -1.86
C VAL A 107 -4.68 -7.06 -1.90
N ARG A 108 -4.62 -5.76 -2.23
CA ARG A 108 -5.82 -4.92 -2.37
C ARG A 108 -6.72 -5.40 -3.50
N LYS A 109 -6.16 -5.74 -4.66
CA LYS A 109 -6.92 -6.38 -5.75
C LYS A 109 -7.66 -7.61 -5.23
N SER A 110 -6.93 -8.54 -4.62
CA SER A 110 -7.50 -9.81 -4.15
C SER A 110 -8.60 -9.62 -3.11
N ARG A 111 -8.50 -8.60 -2.25
CA ARG A 111 -9.47 -8.34 -1.17
C ARG A 111 -10.64 -7.46 -1.60
N GLU A 112 -10.43 -6.55 -2.55
CA GLU A 112 -11.39 -5.48 -2.87
C GLU A 112 -11.95 -5.63 -4.30
N ILE A 113 -11.10 -5.89 -5.29
CA ILE A 113 -11.49 -5.90 -6.71
C ILE A 113 -12.08 -7.25 -7.11
N ASP A 114 -11.43 -8.35 -6.75
CA ASP A 114 -11.88 -9.70 -7.14
C ASP A 114 -13.32 -9.99 -6.64
N PRO A 115 -13.66 -9.72 -5.36
CA PRO A 115 -15.04 -9.91 -4.88
C PRO A 115 -16.05 -8.95 -5.51
N ALA A 116 -15.63 -7.73 -5.86
CA ALA A 116 -16.50 -6.76 -6.51
C ALA A 116 -16.88 -7.22 -7.92
N ILE A 117 -15.93 -7.78 -8.68
CA ILE A 117 -16.18 -8.35 -10.01
C ILE A 117 -17.17 -9.53 -9.91
N GLU A 118 -16.96 -10.44 -8.95
CA GLU A 118 -17.87 -11.58 -8.73
C GLU A 118 -19.29 -11.11 -8.38
N THR A 119 -19.41 -10.10 -7.51
CA THR A 119 -20.69 -9.52 -7.12
C THR A 119 -21.40 -8.87 -8.31
N LEU A 120 -20.68 -8.05 -9.08
CA LEU A 120 -21.24 -7.38 -10.27
C LEU A 120 -21.69 -8.38 -11.32
N LYS A 121 -20.92 -9.46 -11.53
CA LYS A 121 -21.29 -10.55 -12.43
C LYS A 121 -22.58 -11.22 -11.97
N PHE A 122 -22.70 -11.57 -10.69
CA PHE A 122 -23.92 -12.15 -10.12
C PHE A 122 -25.12 -11.20 -10.29
N CYS A 123 -24.95 -9.90 -10.03
CA CYS A 123 -26.02 -8.91 -10.22
C CYS A 123 -26.48 -8.82 -11.69
N LEU A 124 -25.55 -8.90 -12.64
CA LEU A 124 -25.89 -8.89 -14.07
C LEU A 124 -26.67 -10.13 -14.48
N GLU A 125 -26.26 -11.33 -14.03
CA GLU A 125 -26.97 -12.58 -14.29
C GLU A 125 -28.42 -12.53 -13.76
N GLN A 126 -28.63 -12.00 -12.56
CA GLN A 126 -29.98 -11.79 -12.01
C GLN A 126 -30.79 -10.76 -12.81
N ALA A 127 -30.13 -9.69 -13.27
CA ALA A 127 -30.77 -8.63 -14.06
C ALA A 127 -31.22 -9.07 -15.45
N GLU A 128 -30.71 -10.17 -16.00
CA GLU A 128 -31.16 -10.68 -17.30
C GLU A 128 -32.57 -11.23 -17.28
N THR A 129 -33.01 -11.79 -16.16
CA THR A 129 -34.28 -12.50 -16.04
C THR A 129 -35.32 -11.76 -15.19
N ASP A 130 -34.93 -10.72 -14.46
CA ASP A 130 -35.83 -9.93 -13.62
C ASP A 130 -36.50 -8.78 -14.40
N THR A 131 -37.78 -8.96 -14.70
CA THR A 131 -38.64 -7.98 -15.40
C THR A 131 -38.83 -6.66 -14.65
N ARG A 132 -38.48 -6.58 -13.36
CA ARG A 132 -38.54 -5.35 -12.56
C ARG A 132 -37.33 -4.45 -12.77
N ILE A 133 -36.24 -4.96 -13.35
CA ILE A 133 -35.03 -4.20 -13.62
C ILE A 133 -35.19 -3.46 -14.94
N SER A 134 -35.14 -2.13 -14.87
CA SER A 134 -35.19 -1.30 -16.08
C SER A 134 -33.92 -1.45 -16.92
N LYS A 135 -34.04 -1.18 -18.21
CA LYS A 135 -32.90 -1.12 -19.14
C LYS A 135 -31.79 -0.18 -18.64
N ALA A 136 -32.16 0.97 -18.06
CA ALA A 136 -31.19 1.94 -17.54
C ALA A 136 -30.42 1.42 -16.32
N GLN A 137 -31.06 0.64 -15.43
CA GLN A 137 -30.39 0.01 -14.30
C GLN A 137 -29.41 -1.07 -14.78
N LYS A 138 -29.83 -1.92 -15.74
CA LYS A 138 -28.95 -2.92 -16.35
C LYS A 138 -27.71 -2.28 -16.97
N GLN A 139 -27.88 -1.23 -17.76
CA GLN A 139 -26.76 -0.50 -18.38
C GLN A 139 -25.77 0.09 -17.37
N ARG A 140 -26.25 0.56 -16.20
CA ARG A 140 -25.37 1.07 -15.14
C ARG A 140 -24.56 -0.05 -14.48
N LEU A 141 -25.15 -1.22 -14.29
CA LEU A 141 -24.44 -2.40 -13.78
C LEU A 141 -23.39 -2.89 -14.79
N GLU A 142 -23.75 -2.93 -16.07
CA GLU A 142 -22.84 -3.30 -17.17
C GLU A 142 -21.65 -2.35 -17.21
N ALA A 143 -21.90 -1.03 -17.17
CA ALA A 143 -20.83 -0.03 -17.19
C ALA A 143 -19.87 -0.17 -15.98
N MET A 144 -20.39 -0.48 -14.80
CA MET A 144 -19.55 -0.68 -13.61
C MET A 144 -18.74 -1.98 -13.69
N PHE A 145 -19.35 -3.06 -14.18
CA PHE A 145 -18.66 -4.32 -14.44
C PHE A 145 -17.53 -4.13 -15.46
N ASP A 146 -17.83 -3.52 -16.60
CA ASP A 146 -16.87 -3.27 -17.67
C ASP A 146 -15.69 -2.41 -17.21
N PHE A 147 -15.97 -1.34 -16.44
CA PHE A 147 -14.92 -0.52 -15.85
C PHE A 147 -14.02 -1.33 -14.92
N THR A 148 -14.62 -2.06 -13.96
CA THR A 148 -13.87 -2.82 -12.96
C THR A 148 -13.05 -3.94 -13.58
N SER A 149 -13.62 -4.70 -14.53
CA SER A 149 -12.92 -5.73 -15.28
C SER A 149 -11.82 -5.17 -16.20
N THR A 150 -12.00 -3.97 -16.75
CA THR A 150 -10.95 -3.31 -17.52
C THR A 150 -9.78 -2.91 -16.64
N MET A 151 -10.04 -2.35 -15.46
CA MET A 151 -9.01 -2.01 -14.49
C MET A 151 -8.27 -3.24 -13.97
N ASP A 152 -8.98 -4.32 -13.68
CA ASP A 152 -8.39 -5.61 -13.28
C ASP A 152 -7.44 -6.17 -14.35
N ARG A 153 -7.90 -6.25 -15.59
CA ARG A 153 -7.08 -6.70 -16.71
C ARG A 153 -5.84 -5.83 -16.91
N TRP A 154 -6.00 -4.51 -16.84
CA TRP A 154 -4.88 -3.58 -16.95
C TRP A 154 -3.86 -3.79 -15.83
N TYR A 155 -4.32 -3.94 -14.59
CA TYR A 155 -3.47 -4.27 -13.45
C TYR A 155 -2.70 -5.58 -13.68
N GLY A 156 -3.38 -6.64 -14.12
CA GLY A 156 -2.77 -7.93 -14.42
C GLY A 156 -1.73 -7.87 -15.54
N GLN A 157 -1.90 -6.97 -16.51
CA GLN A 157 -0.88 -6.68 -17.53
C GLN A 157 0.32 -5.95 -16.93
N MET A 158 0.10 -4.91 -16.11
CA MET A 158 1.17 -4.12 -15.50
C MET A 158 2.07 -4.95 -14.58
N LEU A 159 1.52 -5.96 -13.89
CA LEU A 159 2.31 -6.91 -13.09
C LEU A 159 3.37 -7.68 -13.90
N LYS A 160 3.13 -7.91 -15.19
CA LYS A 160 4.05 -8.64 -16.07
C LYS A 160 5.10 -7.74 -16.70
N VAL A 161 4.94 -6.42 -16.57
CA VAL A 161 5.86 -5.44 -17.12
C VAL A 161 7.02 -5.25 -16.16
N PRO A 162 8.29 -5.42 -16.60
CA PRO A 162 9.43 -5.14 -15.75
C PRO A 162 9.40 -3.69 -15.24
N THR A 163 9.77 -3.46 -13.98
CA THR A 163 9.74 -2.14 -13.33
C THR A 163 10.40 -1.04 -14.18
N GLY A 164 11.54 -1.32 -14.81
CA GLY A 164 12.24 -0.36 -15.67
C GLY A 164 11.50 0.00 -16.96
N VAL A 165 10.59 -0.85 -17.45
CA VAL A 165 9.69 -0.52 -18.57
C VAL A 165 8.53 0.34 -18.07
N LEU A 166 7.96 0.00 -16.92
CA LEU A 166 6.84 0.74 -16.34
C LEU A 166 7.23 2.19 -15.99
N LEU A 167 8.41 2.40 -15.41
CA LEU A 167 8.97 3.73 -15.16
C LEU A 167 9.19 4.54 -16.45
N ARG A 168 9.57 3.89 -17.56
CA ARG A 168 9.70 4.56 -18.86
C ARG A 168 8.34 4.99 -19.39
N LEU A 169 7.32 4.16 -19.27
CA LEU A 169 5.96 4.49 -19.68
C LEU A 169 5.39 5.67 -18.89
N ILE A 170 5.56 5.69 -17.56
CA ILE A 170 5.13 6.80 -16.71
C ILE A 170 5.79 8.11 -17.16
N ARG A 171 7.13 8.10 -17.33
CA ARG A 171 7.88 9.29 -17.79
C ARG A 171 7.50 9.76 -19.20
N MET A 172 7.07 8.84 -20.07
CA MET A 172 6.55 9.20 -21.39
C MET A 172 5.14 9.79 -21.31
N GLY A 173 4.30 9.28 -20.41
CA GLY A 173 2.98 9.84 -20.10
C GLY A 173 3.06 11.31 -19.69
N ASP A 174 4.01 11.68 -18.82
CA ASP A 174 4.26 13.07 -18.40
C ASP A 174 4.53 14.01 -19.60
N LYS A 175 5.24 13.50 -20.62
CA LYS A 175 5.53 14.24 -21.85
C LYS A 175 4.29 14.39 -22.74
N ILE A 176 3.46 13.37 -22.83
CA ILE A 176 2.23 13.42 -23.63
C ILE A 176 1.20 14.35 -22.98
N VAL A 177 1.03 14.30 -21.65
CA VAL A 177 0.12 15.18 -20.90
C VAL A 177 0.56 16.64 -20.98
N SER A 178 1.87 16.91 -20.90
CA SER A 178 2.42 18.27 -21.03
C SER A 178 2.30 18.82 -22.45
N ILE A 179 2.44 17.98 -23.49
CA ILE A 179 2.22 18.38 -24.89
C ILE A 179 0.72 18.55 -25.20
N ALA A 180 -0.16 17.75 -24.58
CA ALA A 180 -1.61 17.84 -24.74
C ALA A 180 -2.25 19.01 -23.96
N GLY A 181 -1.47 19.84 -23.27
CA GLY A 181 -1.94 21.09 -22.64
C GLY A 181 -2.77 20.91 -21.37
N PHE A 182 -2.78 19.72 -20.76
CA PHE A 182 -3.54 19.47 -19.52
C PHE A 182 -2.81 19.88 -18.23
N GLY A 183 -1.74 20.68 -18.30
CA GLY A 183 -0.95 21.09 -17.13
C GLY A 183 -0.37 22.51 -17.23
N SER A 184 -1.18 23.54 -16.93
CA SER A 184 -0.92 24.51 -15.85
C SER A 184 -1.85 25.74 -15.98
N LYS A 185 -2.72 25.92 -14.98
CA LYS A 185 -3.17 27.26 -14.56
C LYS A 185 -3.16 27.28 -13.03
N SER A 186 -1.97 27.46 -12.47
CA SER A 186 -1.83 28.07 -11.14
C SER A 186 -1.04 29.36 -11.33
N GLY A 187 -1.73 30.49 -11.19
CA GLY A 187 -1.16 31.80 -11.44
C GLY A 187 -2.19 32.91 -11.36
N THR A 188 -3.07 32.90 -10.36
CA THR A 188 -3.79 34.14 -10.01
C THR A 188 -2.82 34.99 -9.19
N LYS A 189 -2.15 35.91 -9.88
CA LYS A 189 -1.71 37.16 -9.27
C LYS A 189 -2.98 37.96 -8.96
N GLU A 190 -3.24 38.23 -7.70
CA GLU A 190 -3.97 39.44 -7.33
C GLU A 190 -3.09 40.24 -6.37
N LYS A 191 -2.42 41.24 -6.96
CA LYS A 191 -2.22 42.52 -6.30
C LYS A 191 -3.42 43.36 -6.69
N THR A 192 -4.18 43.86 -5.73
CA THR A 192 -4.48 45.29 -5.57
C THR A 192 -4.78 45.52 -4.10
#